data_AF-A0AAJ5NM42-F1
#
_entry.id   AF-A0AAJ5NM42-F1
#
_cell.length_a   1.000
_cell.length_b   1.000
_cell.length_c   1.000
_cell.angle_alpha   90.00
_cell.angle_beta   90.00
_cell.angle_gamma   90.00
#
_symmetry.space_group_name_H-M   'P 1'
#
loop_
_entity.id
_entity.type
_entity.pdbx_description
1 polymer ?
#
loop_
_entity_poly.entity_id
_entity_poly.type
_entity_poly.pdbx_seq_one_letter_code
_entity_poly.pdbx_strand_id
1 'polypeptide(L)'
;MVEGPELDDLINAAGVKADVWQNELPGGPSVTMITIEAVRAIMRLKGTPEALRFTTWLNRQFPANASLAALDGDLTSDYLFQVEEMYRENPDIQASEIASRLKISEVEAGILQVQIRLFHQQKI
;
A
#
# COMPACT_ATOMS: atom_id res chain seq x y z
N MET A 1 16.49 16.32 22.58
CA MET A 1 16.16 15.71 21.28
C MET A 1 16.62 14.27 21.38
N VAL A 2 15.71 13.30 21.32
CA VAL A 2 16.11 11.88 21.23
C VAL A 2 16.30 11.63 19.74
N GLU A 3 17.54 11.43 19.31
CA GLU A 3 17.83 11.05 17.93
C GLU A 3 17.12 9.72 17.66
N GLY A 4 16.21 9.72 16.69
CA GLY A 4 15.55 8.50 16.25
C GLY A 4 16.56 7.60 15.50
N PRO A 5 16.19 6.32 15.27
CA PRO A 5 17.03 5.41 14.50
C PRO A 5 17.42 6.04 13.15
N GLU A 6 18.68 5.84 12.76
CA GLU A 6 19.21 6.35 11.50
C GLU A 6 18.40 5.78 10.32
N LEU A 7 18.35 6.54 9.22
CA LEU A 7 17.55 6.15 8.05
C LEU A 7 17.96 4.77 7.52
N ASP A 8 19.25 4.44 7.57
CA ASP A 8 19.78 3.16 7.12
C ASP A 8 19.27 1.99 7.97
N ASP A 9 19.15 2.17 9.29
CA ASP A 9 18.58 1.15 10.19
C ASP A 9 17.11 0.88 9.85
N LEU A 10 16.37 1.95 9.54
CA LEU A 10 14.97 1.83 9.15
C LEU A 10 14.80 1.18 7.78
N ILE A 11 15.66 1.49 6.81
CA ILE A 11 15.66 0.85 5.49
C ILE A 11 15.94 -0.65 5.62
N ASN A 12 16.94 -1.01 6.42
CA ASN A 12 17.31 -2.40 6.65
C ASN A 12 16.20 -3.15 7.41
N ALA A 13 15.64 -2.55 8.46
CA ALA A 13 14.59 -3.16 9.26
C ALA A 13 13.29 -3.35 8.47
N ALA A 14 12.95 -2.41 7.57
CA ALA A 14 11.80 -2.52 6.69
C ALA A 14 12.04 -3.47 5.50
N GLY A 15 13.28 -3.91 5.25
CA GLY A 15 13.62 -4.81 4.14
C GLY A 15 13.56 -4.17 2.75
N VAL A 16 13.61 -2.84 2.66
CA VAL A 16 13.33 -2.07 1.43
C VAL A 16 14.58 -1.51 0.74
N LYS A 17 15.74 -2.13 0.97
CA LYS A 17 17.02 -1.65 0.42
C LYS A 17 17.03 -1.61 -1.11
N ALA A 18 16.30 -2.51 -1.76
CA ALA A 18 16.18 -2.54 -3.23
C ALA A 18 15.42 -1.34 -3.80
N ASP A 19 14.63 -0.66 -2.97
CA ASP A 19 13.78 0.48 -3.32
C ASP A 19 14.44 1.84 -3.05
N VAL A 20 15.71 1.82 -2.64
CA VAL A 20 16.49 3.01 -2.30
C VAL A 20 17.69 3.08 -3.23
N TRP A 21 17.90 4.23 -3.86
CA TRP A 21 19.06 4.46 -4.73
C TRP A 21 19.57 5.88 -4.60
N GLN A 22 20.84 6.09 -4.92
CA GLN A 22 21.41 7.43 -5.04
C GLN A 22 21.19 7.93 -6.47
N ASN A 23 20.77 9.18 -6.59
CA ASN A 23 20.64 9.86 -7.87
C ASN A 23 21.47 11.13 -7.85
N GLU A 24 22.38 11.26 -8.82
CA GLU A 24 23.18 12.47 -9.01
C GLU A 24 22.38 13.47 -9.83
N LEU A 25 21.99 14.58 -9.20
CA LEU A 25 21.35 15.66 -9.94
C LEU A 25 22.38 16.36 -10.84
N PRO A 26 22.03 16.73 -12.09
CA PRO A 26 22.96 17.41 -12.97
C PRO A 26 23.49 18.71 -12.35
N GLY A 27 24.79 18.74 -12.04
CA GLY A 27 25.45 19.89 -11.39
C GLY A 27 25.10 20.10 -9.91
N GLY A 28 24.47 19.11 -9.27
CA GLY A 28 23.98 19.20 -7.89
C GLY A 28 24.53 18.09 -6.98
N PRO A 29 24.11 18.08 -5.71
CA PRO A 29 24.46 17.02 -4.77
C PRO A 29 23.79 15.71 -5.16
N SER A 30 24.40 14.60 -4.71
CA SER A 30 23.75 13.29 -4.74
C SER A 30 22.56 13.30 -3.77
N VAL A 31 21.38 12.90 -4.26
CA VAL A 31 20.18 12.76 -3.44
C VAL A 31 19.80 11.30 -3.32
N THR A 32 19.37 10.92 -2.11
CA THR A 32 18.78 9.59 -1.89
C THR A 32 17.35 9.60 -2.36
N MET A 33 17.07 8.76 -3.36
CA MET A 33 15.74 8.49 -3.87
C MET A 33 15.19 7.25 -3.16
N ILE A 34 13.91 7.28 -2.84
CA ILE A 34 13.18 6.18 -2.19
C ILE A 34 11.80 6.06 -2.83
N THR A 35 11.35 4.83 -3.08
CA THR A 35 9.98 4.61 -3.58
C THR A 35 8.93 4.96 -2.53
N ILE A 36 7.70 5.24 -2.98
CA ILE A 36 6.58 5.55 -2.09
C ILE A 36 6.24 4.31 -1.24
N GLU A 37 6.38 3.13 -1.81
CA GLU A 37 6.18 1.82 -1.18
C GLU A 37 7.17 1.62 -0.03
N ALA A 38 8.45 1.92 -0.25
CA ALA A 38 9.48 1.85 0.79
C ALA A 38 9.24 2.86 1.92
N VAL A 39 8.81 4.08 1.58
CA VAL A 39 8.40 5.06 2.60
C VAL A 39 7.25 4.53 3.44
N ARG A 40 6.24 3.88 2.84
CA ARG A 40 5.14 3.28 3.60
C ARG A 40 5.59 2.16 4.52
N ALA A 41 6.47 1.27 4.06
CA ALA A 41 7.02 0.19 4.88
C ALA A 41 7.77 0.75 6.11
N ILE A 42 8.61 1.78 5.90
CA ILE A 42 9.33 2.46 7.00
C ILE A 42 8.35 3.11 7.98
N MET A 43 7.31 3.78 7.48
CA MET A 43 6.31 4.44 8.33
C MET A 43 5.47 3.44 9.13
N ARG A 44 5.14 2.28 8.55
CA ARG A 44 4.51 1.16 9.27
C ARG A 44 5.42 0.66 10.39
N LEU A 45 6.70 0.45 10.10
CA LEU A 45 7.69 -0.02 11.08
C LEU A 45 7.86 0.97 12.25
N LYS A 46 7.78 2.29 11.97
CA LYS A 46 7.81 3.31 13.03
C LYS A 46 6.60 3.25 13.95
N GLY A 47 5.41 2.90 13.45
CA GLY A 47 4.20 2.71 14.26
C GLY A 47 3.72 3.92 15.08
N THR A 48 4.30 5.11 14.88
CA THR A 48 3.95 6.32 15.63
C THR A 48 2.70 6.99 15.06
N PRO A 49 1.94 7.76 15.87
CA PRO A 49 0.79 8.51 15.39
C PRO A 49 1.12 9.45 14.21
N GLU A 50 2.31 10.07 14.22
CA GLU A 50 2.79 10.94 13.16
C GLU A 50 3.07 10.15 11.88
N ALA A 51 3.70 8.99 11.98
CA ALA A 51 3.95 8.11 10.84
C ALA A 51 2.62 7.65 10.21
N LEU A 52 1.62 7.30 11.04
CA LEU A 52 0.29 6.91 10.56
C LEU A 52 -0.42 8.07 9.84
N ARG A 53 -0.37 9.28 10.39
CA ARG A 53 -0.91 10.50 9.73
C ARG A 53 -0.22 10.77 8.41
N PHE A 54 1.10 10.59 8.35
CA PHE A 54 1.88 10.79 7.14
C PHE A 54 1.55 9.74 6.07
N THR A 55 1.45 8.46 6.44
CA THR A 55 0.98 7.40 5.53
C THR A 55 -0.42 7.67 5.01
N THR A 56 -1.33 8.15 5.87
CA THR A 56 -2.69 8.52 5.48
C THR A 56 -2.69 9.66 4.46
N TRP A 57 -1.85 10.68 4.69
CA TRP A 57 -1.68 11.77 3.75
C TRP A 57 -1.07 11.30 2.42
N LEU A 58 -0.01 10.49 2.45
CA LEU A 58 0.62 9.91 1.26
C LEU A 58 -0.38 9.12 0.41
N ASN A 59 -1.24 8.32 1.03
CA ASN A 59 -2.25 7.54 0.33
C ASN A 59 -3.30 8.41 -0.38
N ARG A 60 -3.59 9.60 0.17
CA ARG A 60 -4.47 10.58 -0.49
C ARG A 60 -3.79 11.27 -1.67
N GLN A 61 -2.49 11.55 -1.57
CA GLN A 61 -1.73 12.19 -2.66
C GLN A 61 -1.43 11.23 -3.81
N PHE A 62 -1.24 9.95 -3.50
CA PHE A 62 -0.87 8.91 -4.47
C PHE A 62 -1.85 7.73 -4.40
N PRO A 63 -3.11 7.91 -4.84
CA PRO A 63 -4.17 6.91 -4.70
C PRO A 63 -3.89 5.65 -5.54
N ALA A 64 -3.29 5.77 -6.72
CA ALA A 64 -2.91 4.62 -7.56
C ALA A 64 -1.92 3.69 -6.83
N ASN A 65 -0.96 4.27 -6.10
CA ASN A 65 0.00 3.53 -5.28
C ASN A 65 -0.62 3.04 -3.97
N ALA A 66 -1.67 3.68 -3.46
CA ALA A 66 -2.32 3.28 -2.21
C ALA A 66 -3.05 1.93 -2.36
N SER A 67 -3.66 1.71 -3.53
CA SER A 67 -4.25 0.42 -3.91
C SER A 67 -3.20 -0.71 -3.97
N LEU A 68 -1.97 -0.38 -4.39
CA LEU A 68 -0.84 -1.32 -4.42
C LEU A 68 -0.29 -1.62 -3.03
N ALA A 69 -0.19 -0.63 -2.14
CA ALA A 69 0.27 -0.85 -0.76
C ALA A 69 -0.74 -1.63 0.09
N ALA A 70 -2.01 -1.65 -0.31
CA ALA A 70 -3.03 -2.51 0.26
C ALA A 70 -3.02 -3.93 -0.34
N LEU A 71 -2.24 -4.19 -1.39
CA LEU A 71 -1.93 -5.55 -1.86
C LEU A 71 -0.89 -6.24 -0.94
N ASP A 72 -0.11 -5.46 -0.20
CA ASP A 72 1.07 -5.94 0.53
C ASP A 72 0.82 -6.11 2.04
N GLY A 73 -0.45 -6.06 2.47
CA GLY A 73 -0.83 -6.19 3.87
C GLY A 73 -2.10 -7.01 4.05
N ASP A 74 -1.95 -8.24 4.53
CA ASP A 74 -2.93 -9.10 5.22
C ASP A 74 -4.30 -9.40 4.59
N LEU A 75 -4.61 -8.91 3.40
CA LEU A 75 -5.72 -9.44 2.61
C LEU A 75 -5.26 -10.76 1.97
N THR A 76 -5.47 -11.86 2.70
CA THR A 76 -5.10 -13.21 2.28
C THR A 76 -5.63 -13.50 0.88
N SER A 77 -4.86 -14.28 0.10
CA SER A 77 -5.26 -14.76 -1.23
C SER A 77 -6.68 -15.35 -1.27
N ASP A 78 -7.17 -15.86 -0.14
CA ASP A 78 -8.50 -16.41 0.03
C ASP A 78 -9.62 -15.36 -0.07
N TYR A 79 -9.41 -14.16 0.48
CA TYR A 79 -10.38 -13.07 0.35
C TYR A 79 -10.41 -12.52 -1.07
N LEU A 80 -9.26 -12.41 -1.72
CA LEU A 80 -9.18 -12.03 -3.14
C LEU A 80 -9.93 -13.01 -4.03
N PHE A 81 -9.72 -14.31 -3.84
CA PHE A 81 -10.43 -15.34 -4.60
C PHE A 81 -11.94 -15.28 -4.37
N GLN A 82 -12.38 -15.14 -3.11
CA GLN A 82 -13.80 -15.04 -2.79
C GLN A 82 -14.45 -13.77 -3.38
N VAL A 83 -13.77 -12.63 -3.36
CA VAL A 83 -14.28 -11.40 -4.01
C VAL A 83 -14.29 -11.55 -5.53
N GLU A 84 -13.31 -12.24 -6.13
CA GLU A 84 -13.32 -12.53 -7.57
C GLU A 84 -14.55 -13.37 -7.98
N GLU A 85 -14.87 -14.41 -7.21
CA GLU A 85 -16.08 -15.22 -7.45
C GLU A 85 -17.34 -14.38 -7.32
N MET A 86 -17.46 -13.58 -6.24
CA MET A 86 -18.60 -12.68 -6.05
C MET A 86 -18.74 -11.66 -7.18
N TYR A 87 -17.64 -11.11 -7.67
CA TYR A 87 -17.63 -10.15 -8.77
C TYR A 87 -17.99 -10.81 -10.11
N ARG A 88 -17.63 -12.08 -10.32
CA ARG A 88 -18.02 -12.85 -11.50
C ARG A 88 -19.52 -13.15 -11.52
N GLU A 89 -20.11 -13.40 -10.35
CA GLU A 89 -21.56 -13.61 -10.20
C GLU A 89 -22.36 -12.31 -10.31
N ASN A 90 -21.84 -11.22 -9.73
CA ASN A 90 -22.46 -9.90 -9.76
C ASN A 90 -21.39 -8.79 -9.90
N PRO A 91 -21.11 -8.32 -11.14
CA PRO A 91 -20.11 -7.27 -11.38
C PRO A 91 -20.39 -5.92 -10.70
N ASP A 92 -21.65 -5.68 -10.30
CA ASP A 92 -22.09 -4.44 -9.65
C ASP A 92 -22.23 -4.59 -8.12
N ILE A 93 -21.70 -5.68 -7.54
CA ILE A 93 -21.73 -5.92 -6.09
C ILE A 93 -21.12 -4.73 -5.34
N GLN A 94 -21.74 -4.30 -4.24
CA GLN A 94 -21.27 -3.14 -3.48
C GLN A 94 -20.23 -3.55 -2.42
N ALA A 95 -19.29 -2.65 -2.11
CA ALA A 95 -18.29 -2.87 -1.07
C ALA A 95 -18.92 -3.19 0.30
N SER A 96 -20.05 -2.56 0.63
CA SER A 96 -20.82 -2.84 1.85
C SER A 96 -21.35 -4.28 1.91
N GLU A 97 -21.71 -4.85 0.77
CA GLU A 97 -22.18 -6.24 0.68
C GLU A 97 -21.01 -7.24 0.80
N ILE A 98 -19.88 -6.96 0.13
CA ILE A 98 -18.66 -7.75 0.28
C ILE A 98 -18.19 -7.75 1.75
N ALA A 99 -18.17 -6.58 2.39
CA ALA A 99 -17.80 -6.42 3.79
C ALA A 99 -18.65 -7.28 4.72
N SER A 100 -19.97 -7.26 4.50
CA SER A 100 -20.94 -8.07 5.25
C SER A 100 -20.68 -9.57 5.09
N ARG A 101 -20.46 -10.03 3.84
CA ARG A 101 -20.25 -11.46 3.54
C ARG A 101 -18.93 -11.99 4.09
N LEU A 102 -17.86 -11.21 3.98
CA LEU A 102 -16.51 -11.60 4.39
C LEU A 102 -16.18 -11.26 5.85
N LYS A 103 -17.09 -10.56 6.55
CA LYS A 103 -16.90 -10.06 7.92
C LYS A 103 -15.64 -9.18 8.06
N ILE A 104 -15.40 -8.33 7.06
CA ILE A 104 -14.32 -7.35 7.01
C ILE A 104 -14.91 -5.93 7.03
N SER A 105 -14.07 -4.92 7.17
CA SER A 105 -14.52 -3.53 7.05
C SER A 105 -14.91 -3.18 5.61
N GLU A 106 -15.80 -2.20 5.45
CA GLU A 106 -16.20 -1.68 4.14
C GLU A 106 -15.02 -1.08 3.36
N VAL A 107 -14.03 -0.55 4.08
CA VAL A 107 -12.79 -0.04 3.49
C VAL A 107 -11.95 -1.18 2.90
N GLU A 108 -11.78 -2.29 3.63
CA GLU A 108 -11.07 -3.49 3.14
C GLU A 108 -11.78 -4.12 1.94
N ALA A 109 -13.11 -4.19 2.00
CA ALA A 109 -13.93 -4.68 0.89
C ALA A 109 -13.80 -3.80 -0.37
N GLY A 110 -13.78 -2.46 -0.19
CA GLY A 110 -13.57 -1.52 -1.29
C GLY A 110 -12.19 -1.67 -1.93
N ILE A 111 -11.16 -1.94 -1.12
CA ILE A 111 -9.81 -2.23 -1.61
C ILE A 111 -9.80 -3.51 -2.47
N LEU A 112 -10.36 -4.61 -1.96
CA LEU A 112 -10.46 -5.88 -2.69
C LEU A 112 -11.20 -5.72 -4.02
N GLN A 113 -12.30 -4.97 -4.02
CA GLN A 113 -13.09 -4.71 -5.22
C GLN A 113 -12.30 -3.94 -6.28
N VAL A 114 -11.54 -2.92 -5.88
CA VAL A 114 -10.66 -2.18 -6.80
C VAL A 114 -9.56 -3.08 -7.35
N GLN A 115 -9.00 -3.98 -6.53
CA GLN A 115 -7.97 -4.92 -6.95
C GLN A 115 -8.46 -5.88 -8.05
N ILE A 116 -9.65 -6.48 -7.86
CA ILE A 116 -10.26 -7.34 -8.89
C ILE A 116 -10.52 -6.55 -10.18
N ARG A 117 -11.06 -5.33 -10.07
CA ARG A 117 -11.34 -4.50 -11.25
C ARG A 117 -10.08 -4.15 -12.03
N LEU A 118 -8.99 -3.79 -11.35
CA LEU A 118 -7.69 -3.49 -11.98
C LEU A 118 -7.07 -4.74 -12.63
N PHE A 119 -7.18 -5.91 -12.01
CA PHE A 119 -6.70 -7.17 -12.57
C PHE A 119 -7.41 -7.51 -13.89
N HIS A 120 -8.72 -7.30 -13.97
CA HIS A 120 -9.48 -7.51 -15.21
C HIS A 120 -9.17 -6.48 -16.30
N GLN A 121 -8.79 -5.25 -15.96
CA GLN A 121 -8.41 -4.23 -16.94
C GLN A 121 -7.04 -4.47 -17.59
N GLN A 122 -6.12 -5.19 -16.95
CA GLN A 122 -4.79 -5.49 -17.50
C GLN A 122 -4.76 -6.68 -18.48
N LYS A 123 -5.86 -7.42 -18.63
CA LYS A 123 -5.97 -8.58 -19.54
C LYS A 123 -6.56 -8.24 -20.93
N ILE A 124 -6.75 -6.95 -21.23
CA ILE A 124 -7.19 -6.41 -22.53
C ILE A 124 -6.00 -5.68 -23.16
#